data_AF-A0A9X3INW9-F1
#
_entry.id   AF-A0A9X3INW9-F1
#
_cell.length_a   1.000
_cell.length_b   1.000
_cell.length_c   1.000
_cell.angle_alpha   90.00
_cell.angle_beta   90.00
_cell.angle_gamma   90.00
#
_symmetry.space_group_name_H-M   'P 1'
#
loop_
_entity.id
_entity.type
_entity.pdbx_description
1 polymer ?
#
loop_
_entity_poly.entity_id
_entity_poly.type
_entity_poly.pdbx_seq_one_letter_code
_entity_poly.pdbx_strand_id
1 'polypeptide(L)'
;MSLNSTERFNTSKELKENLKMSHLAIEDVAAALNTSVSKINQILELDHVAPEDPWILKEYLSEQLCQQGLTGYPYSKLVGDFRNYWFLSTRKIYKRQLSK
;
A
#
# COMPACT_ATOMS: atom_id res chain seq x y z
N MET A 1 -14.55 7.43 -3.01
CA MET A 1 -14.70 6.49 -4.15
C MET A 1 -14.51 5.09 -3.61
N SER A 2 -15.40 4.15 -3.97
CA SER A 2 -15.28 2.76 -3.54
C SER A 2 -14.79 1.93 -4.72
N LEU A 3 -13.70 1.17 -4.53
CA LEU A 3 -13.23 0.23 -5.55
C LEU A 3 -14.26 -0.87 -5.73
N ASN A 4 -14.61 -1.18 -6.98
CA ASN A 4 -15.39 -2.38 -7.31
C ASN A 4 -14.53 -3.66 -7.15
N SER A 5 -15.15 -4.84 -7.20
CA SER A 5 -14.44 -6.11 -6.95
C SER A 5 -13.26 -6.34 -7.90
N THR A 6 -13.37 -5.97 -9.18
CA THR A 6 -12.30 -6.09 -10.17
C THR A 6 -11.16 -5.10 -9.89
N GLU A 7 -11.49 -3.87 -9.53
CA GLU A 7 -10.50 -2.85 -9.18
C GLU A 7 -9.73 -3.22 -7.90
N ARG A 8 -10.42 -3.81 -6.91
CA ARG A 8 -9.77 -4.37 -5.72
C ARG A 8 -8.82 -5.50 -6.10
N PHE A 9 -9.27 -6.45 -6.91
CA PHE A 9 -8.42 -7.56 -7.35
C PHE A 9 -7.16 -7.06 -8.09
N ASN A 10 -7.31 -6.10 -9.00
CA ASN A 10 -6.17 -5.53 -9.73
C ASN A 10 -5.21 -4.78 -8.79
N THR A 11 -5.74 -3.94 -7.90
CA THR A 11 -4.93 -3.18 -6.94
C THR A 11 -4.19 -4.11 -5.97
N SER A 12 -4.85 -5.18 -5.51
CA SER A 12 -4.23 -6.25 -4.69
C SER A 12 -3.06 -6.90 -5.43
N LYS A 13 -3.27 -7.27 -6.69
CA LYS A 13 -2.23 -7.86 -7.55
C LYS A 13 -1.05 -6.89 -7.75
N GLU A 14 -1.33 -5.62 -8.04
CA GLU A 14 -0.32 -4.56 -8.20
C GLU A 14 0.53 -4.37 -6.94
N LEU A 15 -0.08 -4.38 -5.75
CA LEU A 15 0.65 -4.31 -4.49
C LEU A 15 1.56 -5.53 -4.27
N LYS A 16 1.04 -6.74 -4.55
CA LYS A 16 1.81 -7.98 -4.43
C LYS A 16 3.00 -8.02 -5.39
N GLU A 17 2.85 -7.52 -6.62
CA GLU A 17 3.96 -7.44 -7.56
C GLU A 17 5.02 -6.42 -7.11
N ASN A 18 4.63 -5.24 -6.62
CA ASN A 18 5.57 -4.27 -6.07
C ASN A 18 6.34 -4.81 -4.85
N LEU A 19 5.66 -5.55 -3.96
CA LEU A 19 6.30 -6.21 -2.83
C LEU A 19 7.36 -7.23 -3.31
N LYS A 20 7.03 -8.08 -4.30
CA LYS A 20 7.99 -9.02 -4.89
C LYS A 20 9.19 -8.30 -5.51
N MET A 21 8.95 -7.22 -6.27
CA MET A 21 10.02 -6.43 -6.89
C MET A 21 10.94 -5.76 -5.87
N SER A 22 10.40 -5.36 -4.73
CA SER A 22 11.20 -4.76 -3.65
C SER A 22 12.10 -5.76 -2.92
N HIS A 23 11.91 -7.07 -3.16
CA HIS A 23 12.61 -8.16 -2.48
C HIS A 23 12.50 -8.11 -0.94
N LEU A 24 11.46 -7.43 -0.42
CA LEU A 24 11.21 -7.32 1.02
C LEU A 24 10.37 -8.49 1.53
N ALA A 25 10.69 -9.00 2.72
CA ALA A 25 9.83 -9.92 3.42
C ALA A 25 8.64 -9.17 4.04
N ILE A 26 7.48 -9.81 4.10
CA ILE A 26 6.27 -9.22 4.71
C ILE A 26 6.53 -8.87 6.19
N GLU A 27 7.37 -9.65 6.86
CA GLU A 27 7.81 -9.43 8.25
C GLU A 27 8.57 -8.11 8.40
N ASP A 28 9.50 -7.80 7.49
CA ASP A 28 10.26 -6.55 7.49
C ASP A 28 9.34 -5.35 7.22
N VAL A 29 8.41 -5.50 6.27
CA VAL A 29 7.41 -4.47 5.98
C VAL A 29 6.52 -4.23 7.19
N ALA A 30 6.07 -5.30 7.85
CA ALA A 30 5.24 -5.21 9.06
C ALA A 30 6.00 -4.52 10.20
N ALA A 31 7.26 -4.88 10.43
CA ALA A 31 8.12 -4.25 11.43
C ALA A 31 8.35 -2.76 11.13
N ALA A 32 8.64 -2.41 9.86
CA ALA A 32 8.87 -1.03 9.44
C ALA A 32 7.62 -0.15 9.53
N LEU A 33 6.43 -0.73 9.29
CA LEU A 33 5.14 -0.06 9.44
C LEU A 33 4.55 -0.20 10.85
N ASN A 34 5.31 -0.77 11.79
CA ASN A 34 4.91 -1.01 13.18
C ASN A 34 3.53 -1.69 13.30
N THR A 35 3.34 -2.76 12.52
CA THR A 35 2.09 -3.50 12.41
C THR A 35 2.34 -5.01 12.42
N SER A 36 1.28 -5.80 12.30
CA SER A 36 1.38 -7.26 12.19
C SER A 36 1.43 -7.73 10.73
N VAL A 37 2.06 -8.87 10.51
CA VAL A 37 2.07 -9.57 9.21
C VAL A 37 0.65 -9.82 8.71
N SER A 38 -0.28 -10.17 9.61
CA SER A 38 -1.70 -10.36 9.29
C SER A 38 -2.33 -9.10 8.70
N LYS A 39 -2.04 -7.92 9.28
CA LYS A 39 -2.55 -6.65 8.76
C LYS A 39 -1.97 -6.35 7.38
N ILE A 40 -0.69 -6.60 7.13
CA ILE A 40 -0.11 -6.43 5.80
C ILE A 40 -0.79 -7.36 4.80
N ASN A 41 -1.06 -8.62 5.15
CA ASN A 41 -1.79 -9.54 4.28
C ASN A 41 -3.21 -9.05 3.98
N GLN A 42 -3.95 -8.52 4.96
CA GLN A 42 -5.26 -7.91 4.74
C GLN A 42 -5.19 -6.74 3.76
N ILE A 43 -4.17 -5.88 3.87
CA ILE A 43 -3.95 -4.75 2.96
C ILE A 43 -3.60 -5.24 1.56
N LEU A 44 -2.73 -6.25 1.46
CA LEU A 44 -2.37 -6.88 0.19
C LEU A 44 -3.58 -7.52 -0.49
N GLU A 45 -4.58 -7.98 0.25
CA GLU A 45 -5.83 -8.54 -0.27
C GLU A 45 -6.96 -7.52 -0.40
N LEU A 46 -6.75 -6.30 0.10
CA LEU A 46 -7.77 -5.25 0.23
C LEU A 46 -9.03 -5.74 0.98
N ASP A 47 -8.83 -6.63 1.95
CA ASP A 47 -9.90 -7.24 2.72
C ASP A 47 -10.17 -6.45 4.01
N HIS A 48 -11.35 -5.85 4.10
CA HIS A 48 -11.80 -5.07 5.26
C HIS A 48 -10.78 -4.02 5.77
N VAL A 49 -10.02 -3.41 4.87
CA VAL A 49 -9.02 -2.38 5.21
C VAL A 49 -9.54 -0.96 5.05
N ALA A 50 -8.95 -0.02 5.80
CA ALA A 50 -9.24 1.39 5.64
C ALA A 50 -8.73 1.89 4.28
N PRO A 51 -9.38 2.89 3.66
CA PRO A 51 -8.96 3.40 2.36
C PRO A 51 -7.54 3.96 2.38
N GLU A 52 -7.00 4.41 3.52
CA GLU A 52 -5.62 4.88 3.65
C GLU A 52 -4.57 3.76 3.70
N ASP A 53 -4.91 2.56 4.16
CA ASP A 53 -3.93 1.49 4.40
C ASP A 53 -3.18 1.07 3.11
N PRO A 54 -3.86 0.89 1.95
CA PRO A 54 -3.19 0.59 0.69
C PRO A 54 -2.28 1.72 0.20
N TRP A 55 -2.62 2.97 0.50
CA TRP A 55 -1.79 4.13 0.16
C TRP A 55 -0.53 4.16 1.02
N ILE A 56 -0.65 3.88 2.32
CA ILE A 56 0.52 3.77 3.22
C ILE A 56 1.49 2.71 2.70
N LEU A 57 0.98 1.53 2.33
CA LEU A 57 1.81 0.46 1.81
C LEU A 57 2.42 0.82 0.45
N LYS A 58 1.66 1.43 -0.45
CA LYS A 58 2.18 1.92 -1.74
C LYS A 58 3.35 2.90 -1.54
N GLU A 59 3.17 3.93 -0.72
CA GLU A 59 4.22 4.94 -0.52
C GLU A 59 5.48 4.31 0.06
N TYR A 60 5.32 3.41 1.04
CA TYR A 60 6.44 2.66 1.61
C TYR A 60 7.18 1.82 0.55
N LEU A 61 6.46 1.01 -0.24
CA LEU A 61 7.08 0.19 -1.29
C LEU A 61 7.74 1.06 -2.37
N SER A 62 7.11 2.17 -2.74
CA SER A 62 7.65 3.09 -3.75
C SER A 62 8.95 3.73 -3.27
N GLU A 63 9.05 4.12 -2.00
CA GLU A 63 10.29 4.62 -1.41
C GLU A 63 11.39 3.55 -1.40
N GLN A 64 11.06 2.31 -1.01
CA GLN A 64 12.03 1.20 -0.96
C GLN A 64 12.56 0.86 -2.36
N LEU A 65 11.66 0.78 -3.35
CA LEU A 65 12.04 0.56 -4.75
C LEU A 65 12.92 1.70 -5.26
N CYS A 66 12.56 2.95 -4.96
CA CYS A 66 13.35 4.12 -5.34
C CYS A 66 14.75 4.11 -4.70
N GLN A 67 14.87 3.71 -3.42
CA GLN A 67 16.17 3.54 -2.74
C GLN A 67 17.02 2.46 -3.39
N GLN A 68 16.40 1.41 -3.94
CA GLN A 68 17.07 0.36 -4.72
C GLN A 68 17.35 0.77 -6.18
N GLY A 69 16.94 1.97 -6.62
CA GLY A 69 17.05 2.42 -8.01
C GLY A 69 16.07 1.72 -8.96
N LEU A 70 15.05 1.06 -8.43
CA LEU A 70 14.02 0.35 -9.19
C LEU A 70 12.77 1.22 -9.35
N THR A 71 12.12 1.09 -10.51
CA THR A 71 10.79 1.65 -10.73
C THR A 71 9.76 0.55 -10.53
N GLY A 72 8.83 0.75 -9.59
CA GLY A 72 7.81 -0.23 -9.26
C GLY A 72 6.82 -0.50 -10.39
N TYR A 73 6.05 -1.59 -10.23
CA TYR A 73 4.92 -1.92 -11.09
C TYR A 73 3.87 -0.81 -11.02
N PRO A 74 3.38 -0.29 -12.16
CA PRO A 74 2.44 0.83 -12.17
C PRO A 74 1.10 0.44 -11.54
N TYR A 75 0.55 1.33 -10.73
CA TYR A 75 -0.79 1.17 -10.16
C TYR A 75 -1.85 1.66 -11.14
N SER A 76 -3.01 1.00 -11.18
CA SER A 76 -4.16 1.46 -11.96
C SER A 76 -5.07 2.40 -11.16
N LYS A 77 -5.16 2.21 -9.83
CA LYS A 77 -6.06 2.97 -8.95
C LYS A 77 -5.37 3.79 -7.88
N LEU A 78 -4.23 3.34 -7.38
CA LEU A 78 -3.42 4.10 -6.43
C LEU A 78 -2.51 5.09 -7.19
N VAL A 79 -3.12 5.95 -8.01
CA VAL A 79 -2.43 6.85 -8.94
C VAL A 79 -2.52 8.30 -8.50
N GLY A 80 -1.52 9.09 -8.88
CA GLY A 80 -1.46 10.50 -8.51
C GLY A 80 -1.12 10.72 -7.04
N ASP A 81 -1.46 11.91 -6.54
CA ASP A 81 -1.15 12.34 -5.18
C ASP A 81 -2.31 12.04 -4.23
N PHE A 82 -2.03 11.27 -3.17
CA PHE A 82 -3.02 10.93 -2.16
C PHE A 82 -3.64 12.19 -1.51
N ARG A 83 -2.92 13.32 -1.49
CA ARG A 83 -3.39 14.62 -0.97
C ARG A 83 -4.57 15.21 -1.74
N ASN A 84 -4.76 14.79 -2.99
CA ASN A 84 -5.87 15.25 -3.83
C ASN A 84 -7.19 14.53 -3.51
N TYR A 85 -7.16 13.47 -2.70
CA TYR A 85 -8.37 12.72 -2.36
C TYR A 85 -8.94 13.20 -1.03
N TRP A 86 -10.06 13.91 -1.08
CA TRP A 86 -10.74 14.48 0.08
C TRP A 86 -11.13 13.45 1.16
N PHE A 87 -11.28 12.18 0.78
CA PHE A 87 -11.68 11.10 1.67
C PHE A 87 -10.50 10.39 2.36
N LEU A 88 -9.24 10.74 2.02
CA LEU A 88 -8.05 10.17 2.64
C LEU A 88 -7.53 11.08 3.75
N SER A 89 -7.18 10.48 4.89
CA SER A 89 -6.43 11.20 5.91
C SER A 89 -4.94 11.27 5.57
N THR A 90 -4.52 12.39 4.97
CA THR A 90 -3.10 12.66 4.66
C THR A 90 -2.21 12.53 5.90
N ARG A 91 -2.70 12.95 7.07
CA ARG A 91 -2.01 12.80 8.35
C ARG A 91 -1.70 11.35 8.71
N LYS A 92 -2.61 10.41 8.46
CA LYS A 92 -2.36 8.99 8.70
C LYS A 92 -1.32 8.45 7.73
N ILE A 93 -1.42 8.84 6.46
CA ILE A 93 -0.48 8.42 5.41
C ILE A 93 0.94 8.91 5.73
N TYR A 94 1.11 10.19 6.07
CA TYR A 94 2.40 10.75 6.47
C TYR A 94 3.01 10.08 7.71
N LYS A 95 2.17 9.72 8.68
CA LYS A 95 2.63 9.04 9.90
C LYS A 95 2.82 7.53 9.72
N ARG A 96 2.51 6.98 8.53
CA ARG A 96 2.45 5.54 8.25
C ARG A 96 1.59 4.79 9.28
N GLN A 97 0.54 5.45 9.75
CA GLN A 97 -0.31 4.94 10.81
C GLN A 97 -1.42 4.11 10.19
N LEU A 98 -1.21 2.80 10.14
CA LEU A 98 -2.22 1.85 9.69
C LEU A 98 -3.42 1.83 10.65
N SER A 99 -4.59 1.52 10.10
CA SER A 99 -5.79 1.28 10.91
C SER A 99 -5.57 0.10 11.85
N LYS A 100 -6.18 0.16 13.04
CA LYS A 100 -6.11 -0.93 14.03
C LYS A 100 -6.78 -2.19 13.51
#